data_AF-A0A507FQF9-F1
#
_entry.id   AF-A0A507FQF9-F1
#
_cell.length_a   1.000
_cell.length_b   1.000
_cell.length_c   1.000
_cell.angle_alpha   90.00
_cell.angle_beta   90.00
_cell.angle_gamma   90.00
#
_symmetry.space_group_name_H-M   'P 1'
#
loop_
_entity.id
_entity.type
_entity.pdbx_description
1 polymer ?
#
loop_
_entity_poly.entity_id
_entity_poly.type
_entity_poly.pdbx_seq_one_letter_code
_entity_poly.pdbx_strand_id
1 'polypeptide(L)'
;MSANFSTSAAVFTGTTATVGITLSFATYVAFGAAALAYALMAKNRALNVSADFFITARNSANLWTITWSWFASAMGSWILYTCAFISPGANFGINGLLIMALFTGLPLPIVAHMGDYVRKRVPTASSVTSYARWRFGKIVQVLMMLQILQILFLTLISEYTTIGGIFAIFFDIPPYIPVIVCGFTVMVYTAVGGFYISIITDIWQSILAISMITISFIYLCISYKGENLGPLPDYLGVTVEGWAAFATIGIPYVSLTFFNEGFWQRVWAAENSRIGKTGAWIACAMLTVVTFILGFGGTMAYWSGRATEESNPNLAFFLGFANKSDGTASAAITIFVIMFAVAMNEAAVDTIQNAVTDTITNVGSVFNKDVPLWAVRAIVVVVQVPLIVAAAYCAANNVNILNIFLFGNMMATIMFVPIASGLFESLHRVVSTFSVMMAILCTLISVLGLSVSKYGTLQDGFIAYFWSAYYQWEPFVMAPCVAVLYLAFWSCVDLGVRRLMKWEAPNLPLESRAKAEATHMVTSDGEGALAQVASGDFKTAP
;
A
#
# COMPACT_ATOMS: atom_id res chain seq x y z
N MET A 1 11.77 8.61 10.76
CA MET A 1 11.01 8.03 11.90
C MET A 1 11.85 7.04 12.69
N SER A 2 12.92 7.49 13.37
CA SER A 2 13.53 6.63 14.39
C SER A 2 12.54 6.51 15.53
N ALA A 3 12.21 5.29 15.89
CA ALA A 3 11.53 4.93 17.12
C ALA A 3 12.52 5.11 18.30
N ASN A 4 13.05 6.33 18.47
CA ASN A 4 13.80 6.67 19.67
C ASN A 4 12.76 6.90 20.77
N PHE A 5 12.45 5.82 21.48
CA PHE A 5 11.41 5.76 22.53
C PHE A 5 11.92 6.20 23.91
N SER A 6 13.06 6.88 24.00
CA SER A 6 13.62 7.34 25.27
C SER A 6 13.11 8.75 25.63
N THR A 7 11.87 8.86 26.12
CA THR A 7 11.44 10.05 26.87
C THR A 7 10.58 9.62 28.07
N SER A 8 11.07 9.94 29.26
CA SER A 8 10.62 9.49 30.58
C SER A 8 9.28 10.07 31.07
N ALA A 9 8.33 10.46 30.20
CA ALA A 9 7.28 11.40 30.60
C ALA A 9 5.80 10.98 30.38
N ALA A 10 5.50 9.77 29.87
CA ALA A 10 4.11 9.45 29.45
C ALA A 10 3.54 8.10 29.92
N VAL A 11 4.18 7.39 30.84
CA VAL A 11 3.66 6.11 31.33
C VAL A 11 2.47 6.38 32.25
N PHE A 12 1.29 5.90 31.86
CA PHE A 12 0.13 5.89 32.76
C PHE A 12 0.41 4.97 33.94
N THR A 13 0.01 5.38 35.14
CA THR A 13 0.15 4.59 36.37
C THR A 13 -1.20 4.26 37.00
N GLY A 14 -1.27 3.14 37.72
CA GLY A 14 -2.45 2.76 38.49
C GLY A 14 -3.68 2.49 37.62
N THR A 15 -4.85 2.96 38.06
CA THR A 15 -6.15 2.69 37.42
C THR A 15 -6.21 3.12 35.96
N THR A 16 -5.63 4.28 35.63
CA THR A 16 -5.64 4.82 34.25
C THR A 16 -4.92 3.90 33.27
N ALA A 17 -3.78 3.33 33.68
CA ALA A 17 -3.05 2.36 32.87
C ALA A 17 -3.91 1.12 32.62
N THR A 18 -4.48 0.55 33.68
CA THR A 18 -5.35 -0.62 33.61
C THR A 18 -6.54 -0.38 32.69
N VAL A 19 -7.19 0.79 32.78
CA VAL A 19 -8.32 1.14 31.90
C VAL A 19 -7.85 1.27 30.44
N GLY A 20 -6.77 1.98 30.17
CA GLY A 20 -6.25 2.16 28.81
C GLY A 20 -5.84 0.83 28.16
N ILE A 21 -5.14 -0.03 28.90
CA ILE A 21 -4.74 -1.37 28.46
C ILE A 21 -6.00 -2.22 28.18
N THR A 22 -6.95 -2.25 29.11
CA THR A 22 -8.17 -3.05 29.00
C THR A 22 -8.99 -2.62 27.79
N LEU A 23 -9.22 -1.31 27.61
CA LEU A 23 -9.98 -0.79 26.47
C LEU A 23 -9.29 -1.05 25.14
N SER A 24 -7.96 -0.91 25.09
CA SER A 24 -7.17 -1.15 23.87
C SER A 24 -7.22 -2.62 23.46
N PHE A 25 -6.97 -3.56 24.38
CA PHE A 25 -7.07 -5.00 24.08
C PHE A 25 -8.51 -5.45 23.85
N ALA A 26 -9.49 -4.89 24.57
CA ALA A 26 -10.89 -5.16 24.34
C ALA A 26 -11.32 -4.70 22.94
N THR A 27 -10.75 -3.61 22.41
CA THR A 27 -11.01 -3.15 21.04
C THR A 27 -10.57 -4.20 20.02
N TYR A 28 -9.32 -4.69 20.10
CA TYR A 28 -8.84 -5.79 19.23
C TYR A 28 -9.74 -7.03 19.33
N VAL A 29 -9.99 -7.50 20.55
CA VAL A 29 -10.75 -8.75 20.75
C VAL A 29 -12.20 -8.58 20.31
N ALA A 30 -12.83 -7.43 20.57
CA ALA A 30 -14.21 -7.19 20.17
C ALA A 30 -14.36 -7.11 18.65
N PHE A 31 -13.44 -6.43 17.95
CA PHE A 31 -13.45 -6.39 16.48
C PHE A 31 -13.20 -7.76 15.89
N GLY A 32 -12.16 -8.47 16.34
CA GLY A 32 -11.87 -9.82 15.89
C GLY A 32 -13.00 -10.81 16.17
N ALA A 33 -13.62 -10.75 17.35
CA ALA A 33 -14.76 -11.59 17.70
C ALA A 33 -16.00 -11.25 16.87
N ALA A 34 -16.28 -9.97 16.61
CA ALA A 34 -17.38 -9.54 15.75
C ALA A 34 -17.14 -9.98 14.29
N ALA A 35 -15.92 -9.84 13.79
CA ALA A 35 -15.52 -10.29 12.46
C ALA A 35 -15.65 -11.80 12.32
N LEU A 36 -15.16 -12.56 13.30
CA LEU A 36 -15.26 -14.01 13.33
C LEU A 36 -16.71 -14.47 13.47
N ALA A 37 -17.49 -13.86 14.35
CA ALA A 37 -18.92 -14.16 14.51
C ALA A 37 -19.66 -13.90 13.20
N TYR A 38 -19.40 -12.77 12.52
CA TYR A 38 -19.97 -12.48 11.22
C TYR A 38 -19.52 -13.49 10.16
N ALA A 39 -18.24 -13.88 10.13
CA ALA A 39 -17.74 -14.91 9.22
C ALA A 39 -18.40 -16.28 9.43
N LEU A 40 -18.66 -16.67 10.68
CA LEU A 40 -19.33 -17.93 11.03
C LEU A 40 -20.85 -17.87 10.81
N MET A 41 -21.48 -16.72 11.08
CA MET A 41 -22.92 -16.48 10.89
C MET A 41 -23.30 -16.25 9.44
N ALA A 42 -22.39 -15.72 8.62
CA ALA A 42 -22.50 -15.66 7.18
C ALA A 42 -22.43 -17.08 6.62
N LYS A 43 -23.48 -17.88 6.88
CA LYS A 43 -23.82 -19.18 6.30
C LYS A 43 -24.05 -19.12 4.79
N ASN A 44 -23.53 -18.12 4.10
CA ASN A 44 -23.62 -18.00 2.66
C ASN A 44 -22.60 -18.94 2.03
N ARG A 45 -23.11 -19.92 1.27
CA ARG A 45 -22.34 -20.86 0.45
C ARG A 45 -21.17 -20.17 -0.28
N ALA A 46 -21.33 -18.90 -0.70
CA ALA A 46 -20.32 -18.09 -1.38
C ALA A 46 -18.91 -18.06 -0.73
N LEU A 47 -18.79 -18.02 0.61
CA LEU A 47 -17.48 -17.97 1.30
C LEU A 47 -16.68 -19.28 1.20
N ASN A 48 -17.35 -20.40 0.87
CA ASN A 48 -16.75 -21.73 0.74
C ASN A 48 -16.78 -22.26 -0.71
N VAL A 49 -17.19 -21.45 -1.69
CA VAL A 49 -17.45 -21.93 -3.07
C VAL A 49 -16.21 -21.86 -3.97
N SER A 50 -15.34 -20.85 -3.85
CA SER A 50 -14.15 -20.74 -4.72
C SER A 50 -12.97 -20.03 -4.07
N ALA A 51 -11.75 -20.47 -4.41
CA ALA A 51 -10.50 -19.81 -4.01
C ALA A 51 -10.43 -18.38 -4.58
N ASP A 52 -10.94 -18.14 -5.80
CA ASP A 52 -11.01 -16.79 -6.38
C ASP A 52 -11.85 -15.85 -5.53
N PHE A 53 -13.03 -16.28 -5.05
CA PHE A 53 -13.87 -15.43 -4.19
C PHE A 53 -13.20 -15.15 -2.84
N PHE A 54 -12.53 -16.14 -2.25
CA PHE A 54 -11.81 -15.98 -0.99
C PHE A 54 -10.70 -14.92 -1.08
N ILE A 55 -10.06 -14.79 -2.24
CA ILE A 55 -8.89 -13.91 -2.46
C ILE A 55 -9.29 -12.54 -2.99
N THR A 56 -10.31 -12.47 -3.86
CA THR A 56 -10.62 -11.26 -4.63
C THR A 56 -11.96 -10.64 -4.27
N ALA A 57 -12.87 -11.38 -3.62
CA ALA A 57 -14.25 -10.99 -3.39
C ALA A 57 -14.90 -10.35 -4.64
N ARG A 58 -14.61 -10.93 -5.82
CA ARG A 58 -14.84 -10.29 -7.12
C ARG A 58 -16.27 -9.79 -7.27
N ASN A 59 -16.40 -8.54 -7.69
CA ASN A 59 -17.67 -7.86 -7.94
C ASN A 59 -18.68 -7.90 -6.76
N SER A 60 -18.24 -8.08 -5.52
CA SER A 60 -19.14 -8.19 -4.36
C SER A 60 -19.41 -6.85 -3.65
N ALA A 61 -18.59 -5.83 -3.89
CA ALA A 61 -18.63 -4.58 -3.13
C ALA A 61 -19.35 -3.47 -3.90
N ASN A 62 -20.43 -2.94 -3.29
CA ASN A 62 -21.13 -1.76 -3.76
C ASN A 62 -20.33 -0.47 -3.48
N LEU A 63 -20.84 0.69 -3.91
CA LEU A 63 -20.16 1.98 -3.79
C LEU A 63 -19.74 2.32 -2.36
N TRP A 64 -20.61 2.19 -1.37
CA TRP A 64 -20.29 2.57 0.00
C TRP A 64 -19.29 1.60 0.61
N THR A 65 -19.52 0.30 0.43
CA THR A 65 -18.62 -0.75 0.88
C THR A 65 -17.21 -0.56 0.34
N ILE A 66 -17.07 -0.31 -0.96
CA ILE A 66 -15.75 -0.14 -1.55
C ILE A 66 -15.09 1.19 -1.16
N THR A 67 -15.87 2.26 -1.00
CA THR A 67 -15.34 3.58 -0.57
C THR A 67 -14.71 3.47 0.81
N TRP A 68 -15.42 2.85 1.76
CA TRP A 68 -14.89 2.63 3.10
C TRP A 68 -13.69 1.70 3.09
N SER A 69 -13.71 0.64 2.28
CA SER A 69 -12.55 -0.26 2.14
C SER A 69 -11.32 0.41 1.53
N TRP A 70 -11.49 1.28 0.53
CA TRP A 70 -10.39 2.13 0.02
C TRP A 70 -9.82 3.04 1.10
N PHE A 71 -10.67 3.62 1.93
CA PHE A 71 -10.25 4.51 3.02
C PHE A 71 -9.51 3.76 4.13
N ALA A 72 -10.05 2.64 4.63
CA ALA A 72 -9.41 1.80 5.65
C ALA A 72 -8.08 1.23 5.17
N SER A 73 -8.02 0.67 3.95
CA SER A 73 -6.79 0.05 3.44
C SER A 73 -5.61 1.03 3.29
N ALA A 74 -5.90 2.32 3.12
CA ALA A 74 -4.89 3.36 3.05
C ALA A 74 -4.57 4.00 4.41
N MET A 75 -5.40 3.75 5.44
CA MET A 75 -5.27 4.31 6.78
C MET A 75 -4.72 3.26 7.76
N GLY A 76 -3.45 3.40 8.13
CA GLY A 76 -2.85 2.61 9.21
C GLY A 76 -2.56 3.44 10.45
N SER A 77 -2.10 2.80 11.52
CA SER A 77 -1.68 3.52 12.74
C SER A 77 -0.49 4.46 12.46
N TRP A 78 0.30 4.17 11.42
CA TRP A 78 1.38 5.02 10.93
C TRP A 78 0.96 6.47 10.66
N ILE A 79 -0.32 6.72 10.34
CA ILE A 79 -0.84 8.04 9.99
C ILE A 79 -0.77 9.02 11.17
N LEU A 80 -0.87 8.52 12.41
CA LEU A 80 -0.77 9.34 13.62
C LEU A 80 0.64 9.86 13.87
N TYR A 81 1.64 9.10 13.42
CA TYR A 81 3.05 9.41 13.64
C TYR A 81 3.60 10.20 12.46
N THR A 82 3.47 9.64 11.26
CA THR A 82 4.08 10.18 10.04
C THR A 82 3.53 11.54 9.70
N CYS A 83 2.20 11.71 9.68
CA CYS A 83 1.59 12.96 9.24
C CYS A 83 1.88 14.10 10.21
N ALA A 84 1.85 13.79 11.50
CA ALA A 84 2.16 14.74 12.58
C ALA A 84 3.66 15.09 12.63
N PHE A 85 4.53 14.19 12.18
CA PHE A 85 5.98 14.37 12.12
C PHE A 85 6.42 15.27 10.94
N ILE A 86 5.78 15.22 9.77
CA ILE A 86 6.32 15.83 8.55
C ILE A 86 6.63 17.33 8.70
N SER A 87 5.69 18.13 9.20
CA SER A 87 5.88 19.57 9.32
C SER A 87 6.93 19.93 10.39
N PRO A 88 6.77 19.55 11.68
CA PRO A 88 7.70 19.95 12.73
C PRO A 88 8.99 19.10 12.81
N GLY A 89 8.93 17.82 12.47
CA GLY A 89 10.05 16.88 12.64
C GLY A 89 10.93 16.72 11.41
N ALA A 90 10.36 16.82 10.20
CA ALA A 90 11.14 16.80 8.96
C ALA A 90 11.48 18.21 8.44
N ASN A 91 10.99 19.28 9.10
CA ASN A 91 11.12 20.68 8.67
C ASN A 91 10.53 20.94 7.27
N PHE A 92 9.53 20.15 6.87
CA PHE A 92 8.86 20.31 5.58
C PHE A 92 7.77 21.40 5.62
N GLY A 93 7.48 21.94 6.81
CA GLY A 93 6.50 23.00 6.99
C GLY A 93 5.09 22.66 6.49
N ILE A 94 4.28 23.70 6.31
CA ILE A 94 2.87 23.57 5.91
C ILE A 94 2.71 23.08 4.46
N ASN A 95 3.61 23.50 3.56
CA ASN A 95 3.56 23.10 2.16
C ASN A 95 3.88 21.61 1.98
N GLY A 96 4.88 21.08 2.68
CA GLY A 96 5.15 19.65 2.64
C GLY A 96 4.05 18.80 3.31
N LEU A 97 3.40 19.32 4.36
CA LEU A 97 2.20 18.69 4.93
C LEU A 97 1.05 18.63 3.92
N LEU A 98 0.79 19.72 3.17
CA LEU A 98 -0.24 19.73 2.12
C LEU A 98 0.06 18.72 1.01
N ILE A 99 1.33 18.63 0.59
CA ILE A 99 1.78 17.67 -0.42
C ILE A 99 1.59 16.25 0.11
N MET A 100 2.01 15.97 1.35
CA MET A 100 1.79 14.67 1.97
C MET A 100 0.30 14.32 2.01
N ALA A 101 -0.55 15.23 2.49
CA ALA A 101 -1.99 15.00 2.56
C ALA A 101 -2.57 14.66 1.19
N LEU A 102 -2.19 15.41 0.16
CA LEU A 102 -2.63 15.17 -1.22
C LEU A 102 -2.16 13.81 -1.73
N PHE A 103 -0.87 13.48 -1.58
CA PHE A 103 -0.29 12.25 -2.12
C PHE A 103 -0.59 11.00 -1.30
N THR A 104 -1.08 11.12 -0.07
CA THR A 104 -1.65 9.98 0.65
C THR A 104 -2.98 9.52 0.00
N GLY A 105 -3.77 10.45 -0.54
CA GLY A 105 -5.05 10.14 -1.20
C GLY A 105 -4.97 9.93 -2.73
N LEU A 106 -4.25 10.80 -3.44
CA LEU A 106 -4.25 10.89 -4.91
C LEU A 106 -3.86 9.59 -5.66
N PRO A 107 -2.95 8.74 -5.14
CA PRO A 107 -2.61 7.48 -5.79
C PRO A 107 -3.78 6.48 -5.88
N LEU A 108 -4.75 6.52 -4.96
CA LEU A 108 -5.87 5.59 -4.94
C LEU A 108 -6.71 5.64 -6.24
N PRO A 109 -7.21 6.82 -6.68
CA PRO A 109 -7.90 6.90 -7.95
C PRO A 109 -6.99 6.56 -9.13
N ILE A 110 -5.69 6.87 -9.09
CA ILE A 110 -4.75 6.49 -10.16
C ILE A 110 -4.79 4.96 -10.35
N VAL A 111 -4.63 4.18 -9.29
CA VAL A 111 -4.72 2.71 -9.34
C VAL A 111 -6.11 2.25 -9.75
N ALA A 112 -7.19 2.89 -9.30
CA ALA A 112 -8.53 2.52 -9.75
C ALA A 112 -8.76 2.72 -11.27
N HIS A 113 -8.13 3.74 -11.88
CA HIS A 113 -8.18 3.94 -13.33
C HIS A 113 -7.32 2.92 -14.08
N MET A 114 -6.11 2.63 -13.59
CA MET A 114 -5.27 1.55 -14.12
C MET A 114 -6.00 0.19 -14.02
N GLY A 115 -6.71 0.00 -12.92
CA GLY A 115 -7.56 -1.15 -12.64
C GLY A 115 -8.65 -1.40 -13.68
N ASP A 116 -9.35 -0.36 -14.12
CA ASP A 116 -10.38 -0.48 -15.18
C ASP A 116 -9.79 -1.04 -16.48
N TYR A 117 -8.58 -0.60 -16.84
CA TYR A 117 -7.86 -1.13 -18.00
C TYR A 117 -7.53 -2.62 -17.83
N VAL A 118 -6.95 -2.99 -16.67
CA VAL A 118 -6.55 -4.38 -16.41
C VAL A 118 -7.77 -5.31 -16.33
N ARG A 119 -8.85 -4.92 -15.67
CA ARG A 119 -10.10 -5.72 -15.56
C ARG A 119 -10.68 -6.08 -16.92
N LYS A 120 -10.61 -5.18 -17.89
CA LYS A 120 -11.14 -5.39 -19.25
C LYS A 120 -10.29 -6.37 -20.07
N ARG A 121 -8.98 -6.44 -19.81
CA ARG A 121 -8.02 -7.23 -20.59
C ARG A 121 -7.62 -8.55 -19.94
N VAL A 122 -7.69 -8.62 -18.61
CA VAL A 122 -7.41 -9.82 -17.84
C VAL A 122 -8.55 -10.04 -16.83
N PRO A 123 -9.75 -10.47 -17.28
CA PRO A 123 -10.92 -10.56 -16.41
C PRO A 123 -10.77 -11.57 -15.27
N THR A 124 -9.92 -12.59 -15.47
CA THR A 124 -9.58 -13.64 -14.50
C THR A 124 -8.38 -13.28 -13.62
N ALA A 125 -7.85 -12.06 -13.69
CA ALA A 125 -6.76 -11.62 -12.82
C ALA A 125 -7.22 -11.62 -11.36
N SER A 126 -6.53 -12.40 -10.52
CA SER A 126 -6.68 -12.36 -9.06
C SER A 126 -5.73 -11.37 -8.39
N SER A 127 -4.56 -11.12 -8.99
CA SER A 127 -3.58 -10.14 -8.53
C SER A 127 -3.03 -9.31 -9.70
N VAL A 128 -2.50 -8.12 -9.41
CA VAL A 128 -1.85 -7.25 -10.42
C VAL A 128 -0.65 -7.94 -11.11
N THR A 129 -0.04 -8.92 -10.47
CA THR A 129 1.06 -9.71 -11.05
C THR A 129 0.60 -10.52 -12.27
N SER A 130 -0.68 -10.88 -12.34
CA SER A 130 -1.31 -11.50 -13.51
C SER A 130 -1.30 -10.57 -14.73
N TYR A 131 -1.38 -9.24 -14.53
CA TYR A 131 -1.19 -8.26 -15.60
C TYR A 131 0.25 -8.28 -16.12
N ALA A 132 1.25 -8.29 -15.23
CA ALA A 132 2.66 -8.38 -15.62
C ALA A 132 2.94 -9.65 -16.41
N ARG A 133 2.33 -10.78 -16.02
CA ARG A 133 2.39 -12.05 -16.76
C ARG A 133 1.75 -11.94 -18.14
N TRP A 134 0.53 -11.43 -18.21
CA TRP A 134 -0.21 -11.27 -19.45
C TRP A 134 0.53 -10.39 -20.46
N ARG A 135 1.17 -9.32 -19.98
CA ARG A 135 1.83 -8.33 -20.82
C ARG A 135 3.29 -8.64 -21.13
N PHE A 136 4.08 -9.01 -20.14
CA PHE A 136 5.54 -9.12 -20.24
C PHE A 136 6.06 -10.54 -19.95
N GLY A 137 5.20 -11.46 -19.52
CA GLY A 137 5.55 -12.84 -19.24
C GLY A 137 6.05 -13.09 -17.82
N LYS A 138 6.51 -14.32 -17.59
CA LYS A 138 6.80 -14.88 -16.25
C LYS A 138 7.91 -14.15 -15.49
N ILE A 139 8.93 -13.63 -16.17
CA ILE A 139 10.08 -12.98 -15.52
C ILE A 139 9.63 -11.70 -14.81
N VAL A 140 8.89 -10.84 -15.51
CA VAL A 140 8.38 -9.58 -14.94
C VAL A 140 7.30 -9.84 -13.90
N GLN A 141 6.50 -10.90 -14.06
CA GLN A 141 5.57 -11.36 -13.02
C GLN A 141 6.32 -11.63 -11.71
N VAL A 142 7.38 -12.45 -11.73
CA VAL A 142 8.15 -12.80 -10.52
C VAL A 142 8.84 -11.57 -9.93
N LEU A 143 9.44 -10.72 -10.77
CA LEU A 143 10.05 -9.46 -10.31
C LEU A 143 9.05 -8.57 -9.58
N MET A 144 7.85 -8.41 -10.16
CA MET A 144 6.77 -7.63 -9.56
C MET A 144 6.28 -8.25 -8.25
N MET A 145 6.14 -9.58 -8.19
CA MET A 145 5.78 -10.29 -6.95
C MET A 145 6.78 -10.06 -5.84
N LEU A 146 8.09 -10.14 -6.13
CA LEU A 146 9.14 -9.89 -5.14
C LEU A 146 9.06 -8.46 -4.60
N GLN A 147 8.85 -7.48 -5.49
CA GLN A 147 8.70 -6.08 -5.11
C GLN A 147 7.46 -5.86 -4.23
N ILE A 148 6.32 -6.45 -4.59
CA ILE A 148 5.08 -6.38 -3.81
C ILE A 148 5.28 -6.98 -2.42
N LEU A 149 5.83 -8.20 -2.33
CA LEU A 149 6.07 -8.88 -1.05
C LEU A 149 7.02 -8.08 -0.16
N GLN A 150 8.08 -7.49 -0.74
CA GLN A 150 8.99 -6.63 -0.01
C GLN A 150 8.26 -5.41 0.59
N ILE A 151 7.45 -4.70 -0.19
CA ILE A 151 6.70 -3.52 0.29
C ILE A 151 5.70 -3.91 1.38
N LEU A 152 4.96 -5.00 1.17
CA LEU A 152 3.97 -5.49 2.13
C LEU A 152 4.64 -5.88 3.45
N PHE A 153 5.78 -6.57 3.40
CA PHE A 153 6.55 -6.94 4.58
C PHE A 153 7.02 -5.72 5.38
N LEU A 154 7.57 -4.71 4.70
CA LEU A 154 8.05 -3.50 5.35
C LEU A 154 6.90 -2.71 5.99
N THR A 155 5.81 -2.54 5.25
CA THR A 155 4.59 -1.87 5.74
C THR A 155 4.04 -2.58 6.98
N LEU A 156 4.02 -3.92 6.97
CA LEU A 156 3.55 -4.73 8.10
C LEU A 156 4.41 -4.51 9.35
N ILE A 157 5.73 -4.55 9.20
CA ILE A 157 6.64 -4.32 10.33
C ILE A 157 6.49 -2.89 10.86
N SER A 158 6.31 -1.89 9.98
CA SER A 158 6.09 -0.50 10.40
C SER A 158 4.81 -0.36 11.23
N GLU A 159 3.72 -0.98 10.81
CA GLU A 159 2.47 -1.00 11.56
C GLU A 159 2.66 -1.63 12.95
N TYR A 160 3.31 -2.80 13.01
CA TYR A 160 3.59 -3.47 14.28
C TYR A 160 4.55 -2.70 15.19
N THR A 161 5.56 -2.05 14.62
CA THR A 161 6.51 -1.23 15.39
C THR A 161 5.81 0.02 15.94
N THR A 162 4.91 0.62 15.17
CA THR A 162 4.15 1.81 15.59
C THR A 162 3.27 1.47 16.79
N ILE A 163 2.45 0.41 16.70
CA ILE A 163 1.58 0.03 17.82
C ILE A 163 2.36 -0.48 19.02
N GLY A 164 3.44 -1.26 18.81
CA GLY A 164 4.33 -1.70 19.89
C GLY A 164 4.95 -0.52 20.62
N GLY A 165 5.35 0.52 19.88
CA GLY A 165 5.85 1.78 20.43
C GLY A 165 4.81 2.52 21.27
N ILE A 166 3.57 2.65 20.80
CA ILE A 166 2.47 3.27 21.55
C ILE A 166 2.29 2.60 22.91
N PHE A 167 2.23 1.27 22.95
CA PHE A 167 2.05 0.53 24.21
C PHE A 167 3.25 0.62 25.14
N ALA A 168 4.48 0.62 24.59
CA ALA A 168 5.69 0.80 25.39
C ALA A 168 5.75 2.20 26.02
N ILE A 169 5.42 3.25 25.25
CA ILE A 169 5.46 4.65 25.74
C ILE A 169 4.39 4.90 26.82
N PHE A 170 3.14 4.49 26.56
CA PHE A 170 2.00 4.90 27.39
C PHE A 170 1.65 3.91 28.50
N PHE A 171 1.99 2.63 28.35
CA PHE A 171 1.59 1.58 29.29
C PHE A 171 2.77 0.78 29.85
N ASP A 172 4.01 1.04 29.41
CA ASP A 172 5.21 0.27 29.79
C ASP A 172 5.05 -1.25 29.52
N ILE A 173 4.29 -1.58 28.47
CA ILE A 173 4.08 -2.95 28.03
C ILE A 173 5.13 -3.31 26.99
N PRO A 174 5.76 -4.49 27.08
CA PRO A 174 6.69 -4.96 26.06
C PRO A 174 6.08 -4.91 24.64
N PRO A 175 6.77 -4.29 23.65
CA PRO A 175 6.22 -4.04 22.31
C PRO A 175 5.70 -5.28 21.57
N TYR A 176 6.23 -6.46 21.88
CA TYR A 176 5.83 -7.71 21.22
C TYR A 176 4.40 -8.17 21.58
N ILE A 177 3.88 -7.77 22.75
CA ILE A 177 2.54 -8.21 23.22
C ILE A 177 1.42 -7.68 22.31
N PRO A 178 1.28 -6.35 22.08
CA PRO A 178 0.23 -5.84 21.19
C PRO A 178 0.40 -6.35 19.75
N VAL A 179 1.64 -6.57 19.29
CA VAL A 179 1.95 -7.13 17.96
C VAL A 179 1.37 -8.55 17.81
N ILE A 180 1.63 -9.43 18.78
CA ILE A 180 1.12 -10.80 18.75
C ILE A 180 -0.40 -10.81 18.83
N VAL A 181 -1.01 -9.99 19.71
CA VAL A 181 -2.47 -9.95 19.86
C VAL A 181 -3.16 -9.46 18.59
N CYS A 182 -2.66 -8.37 17.98
CA CYS A 182 -3.21 -7.86 16.73
C CYS A 182 -3.01 -8.88 15.60
N GLY A 183 -1.78 -9.34 15.38
CA GLY A 183 -1.46 -10.25 14.29
C GLY A 183 -2.21 -11.57 14.35
N PHE A 184 -2.35 -12.13 15.56
CA PHE A 184 -3.11 -13.36 15.78
C PHE A 184 -4.61 -13.17 15.55
N THR A 185 -5.19 -12.11 16.12
CA THR A 185 -6.62 -11.80 15.97
C THR A 185 -7.01 -11.68 14.50
N VAL A 186 -6.24 -10.89 13.75
CA VAL A 186 -6.43 -10.69 12.31
C VAL A 186 -6.26 -12.00 11.55
N MET A 187 -5.16 -12.71 11.77
CA MET A 187 -4.90 -13.99 11.10
C MET A 187 -6.04 -14.99 11.28
N VAL A 188 -6.65 -15.07 12.46
CA VAL A 188 -7.75 -16.00 12.74
C VAL A 188 -8.98 -15.68 11.90
N TYR A 189 -9.48 -14.43 11.91
CA TYR A 189 -10.69 -14.11 11.16
C TYR A 189 -10.43 -14.06 9.65
N THR A 190 -9.23 -13.68 9.21
CA THR A 190 -8.85 -13.68 7.79
C THR A 190 -8.72 -15.10 7.26
N ALA A 191 -8.18 -16.05 8.04
CA ALA A 191 -8.11 -17.46 7.64
C ALA A 191 -9.50 -18.10 7.47
N VAL A 192 -10.48 -17.69 8.29
CA VAL A 192 -11.87 -18.19 8.22
C VAL A 192 -12.63 -17.50 7.09
N GLY A 193 -12.54 -16.17 7.03
CA GLY A 193 -13.41 -15.30 6.24
C GLY A 193 -12.89 -14.89 4.86
N GLY A 194 -11.57 -14.87 4.69
CA GLY A 194 -10.91 -14.34 3.50
C GLY A 194 -11.18 -12.86 3.27
N PHE A 195 -10.90 -12.41 2.05
CA PHE A 195 -10.92 -11.00 1.68
C PHE A 195 -12.30 -10.35 1.80
N TYR A 196 -13.38 -11.10 1.58
CA TYR A 196 -14.74 -10.57 1.73
C TYR A 196 -15.02 -10.09 3.16
N ILE A 197 -14.58 -10.85 4.18
CA ILE A 197 -14.76 -10.45 5.59
C ILE A 197 -13.89 -9.23 5.91
N SER A 198 -12.68 -9.16 5.33
CA SER A 198 -11.81 -7.99 5.43
C SER A 198 -12.47 -6.70 4.92
N ILE A 199 -13.23 -6.77 3.81
CA ILE A 199 -14.00 -5.61 3.31
C ILE A 199 -15.09 -5.16 4.29
N ILE A 200 -15.70 -6.10 5.03
CA ILE A 200 -16.74 -5.76 6.01
C ILE A 200 -16.12 -5.14 7.27
N THR A 201 -15.01 -5.68 7.75
CA THR A 201 -14.28 -5.11 8.89
C THR A 201 -13.74 -3.72 8.56
N ASP A 202 -13.25 -3.50 7.34
CA ASP A 202 -12.84 -2.20 6.83
C ASP A 202 -13.95 -1.13 7.00
N ILE A 203 -15.22 -1.48 6.77
CA ILE A 203 -16.35 -0.55 6.95
C ILE A 203 -16.48 -0.14 8.41
N TRP A 204 -16.52 -1.13 9.31
CA TRP A 204 -16.69 -0.86 10.74
C TRP A 204 -15.53 -0.04 11.30
N GLN A 205 -14.29 -0.39 10.91
CA GLN A 205 -13.09 0.31 11.32
C GLN A 205 -13.03 1.73 10.74
N SER A 206 -13.43 1.93 9.48
CA SER A 206 -13.47 3.26 8.87
C SER A 206 -14.48 4.19 9.52
N ILE A 207 -15.66 3.68 9.84
CA ILE A 207 -16.70 4.47 10.52
C ILE A 207 -16.21 4.87 11.91
N LEU A 208 -15.63 3.92 12.65
CA LEU A 208 -15.00 4.19 13.94
C LEU A 208 -13.91 5.26 13.78
N ALA A 209 -12.99 5.10 12.83
CA ALA A 209 -11.93 6.04 12.55
C ALA A 209 -12.43 7.47 12.34
N ILE A 210 -13.39 7.65 11.44
CA ILE A 210 -13.92 8.99 11.16
C ILE A 210 -14.58 9.59 12.39
N SER A 211 -15.34 8.81 13.15
CA SER A 211 -15.94 9.29 14.39
C SER A 211 -14.87 9.75 15.39
N MET A 212 -13.80 8.97 15.54
CA MET A 212 -12.73 9.27 16.50
C MET A 212 -11.88 10.46 16.05
N ILE A 213 -11.57 10.58 14.77
CA ILE A 213 -10.89 11.74 14.20
C ILE A 213 -11.75 12.99 14.37
N THR A 214 -13.04 12.91 14.12
CA THR A 214 -13.98 14.04 14.27
C THR A 214 -14.02 14.53 15.72
N ILE A 215 -14.15 13.60 16.68
CA ILE A 215 -14.13 13.92 18.12
C ILE A 215 -12.79 14.54 18.52
N SER A 216 -11.67 13.94 18.07
CA SER A 216 -10.32 14.43 18.35
C SER A 216 -10.10 15.84 17.79
N PHE A 217 -10.60 16.11 16.58
CA PHE A 217 -10.54 17.42 15.94
C PHE A 217 -11.38 18.47 16.69
N ILE A 218 -12.62 18.14 17.06
CA ILE A 218 -13.47 19.04 17.84
C ILE A 218 -12.80 19.36 19.19
N TYR A 219 -12.27 18.34 19.87
CA TYR A 219 -11.57 18.53 21.13
C TYR A 219 -10.34 19.41 20.96
N LEU A 220 -9.53 19.18 19.91
CA LEU A 220 -8.40 20.05 19.55
C LEU A 220 -8.88 21.50 19.37
N CYS A 221 -9.89 21.76 18.55
CA CYS A 221 -10.44 23.11 18.35
C CYS A 221 -10.87 23.79 19.66
N ILE A 222 -11.44 23.04 20.60
CA ILE A 222 -11.81 23.55 21.93
C ILE A 222 -10.56 23.85 22.76
N SER A 223 -9.57 22.95 22.77
CA SER A 223 -8.31 23.09 23.52
C SER A 223 -7.46 24.29 23.09
N TYR A 224 -7.61 24.78 21.86
CA TYR A 224 -6.90 25.96 21.36
C TYR A 224 -7.75 27.24 21.39
N LYS A 225 -9.00 27.17 21.85
CA LYS A 225 -9.89 28.33 21.89
C LYS A 225 -9.36 29.38 22.88
N GLY A 226 -9.03 30.56 22.38
CA GLY A 226 -8.53 31.68 23.19
C GLY A 226 -7.01 31.66 23.42
N GLU A 227 -6.28 30.70 22.83
CA GLU A 227 -4.82 30.70 22.81
C GLU A 227 -4.30 31.76 21.82
N ASN A 228 -3.33 32.56 22.25
CA ASN A 228 -2.62 33.48 21.37
C ASN A 228 -1.41 32.75 20.77
N LEU A 229 -1.62 32.18 19.58
CA LEU A 229 -0.55 31.63 18.76
C LEU A 229 0.20 32.82 18.18
N GLY A 230 1.42 33.05 18.65
CA GLY A 230 2.28 34.11 18.12
C GLY A 230 2.57 33.94 16.61
N PRO A 231 3.51 34.71 16.03
CA PRO A 231 3.87 34.54 14.62
C PRO A 231 4.27 33.08 14.35
N LEU A 232 3.83 32.54 13.22
CA LEU A 232 4.18 31.18 12.80
C LEU A 232 5.71 31.08 12.64
N PRO A 233 6.38 30.14 13.31
CA PRO A 233 7.81 29.90 13.12
C PRO A 233 8.14 29.55 11.66
N ASP A 234 9.27 30.04 11.15
CA ASP A 234 9.65 29.87 9.73
C ASP A 234 9.72 28.41 9.29
N TYR A 235 10.19 27.51 10.15
CA TYR A 235 10.28 26.07 9.87
C TYR A 235 8.92 25.35 9.77
N LEU A 236 7.86 25.92 10.36
CA LEU A 236 6.48 25.44 10.23
C LEU A 236 5.74 26.11 9.07
N GLY A 237 6.28 27.20 8.55
CA GLY A 237 5.77 27.96 7.41
C GLY A 237 6.02 27.25 6.08
N VAL A 238 6.23 28.04 5.01
CA VAL A 238 6.55 27.49 3.69
C VAL A 238 8.06 27.31 3.58
N THR A 239 8.53 26.08 3.46
CA THR A 239 9.97 25.75 3.40
C THR A 239 10.39 25.21 2.03
N VAL A 240 11.67 25.30 1.70
CA VAL A 240 12.23 24.76 0.43
C VAL A 240 12.17 23.23 0.45
N GLU A 241 12.48 22.64 1.60
CA GLU A 241 12.39 21.22 1.91
C GLU A 241 10.95 20.71 1.75
N GLY A 242 9.97 21.54 2.11
CA GLY A 242 8.55 21.26 1.88
C GLY A 242 8.21 21.06 0.41
N TRP A 243 8.81 21.82 -0.52
CA TRP A 243 8.60 21.59 -1.96
C TRP A 243 9.28 20.33 -2.47
N ALA A 244 10.42 19.95 -1.88
CA ALA A 244 11.09 18.68 -2.19
C ALA A 244 10.21 17.46 -1.86
N ALA A 245 9.18 17.61 -1.00
CA ALA A 245 8.19 16.57 -0.71
C ALA A 245 7.45 16.04 -1.96
N PHE A 246 7.32 16.84 -3.04
CA PHE A 246 6.76 16.31 -4.30
C PHE A 246 7.59 15.14 -4.84
N ALA A 247 8.92 15.26 -4.76
CA ALA A 247 9.84 14.22 -5.21
C ALA A 247 10.00 13.11 -4.16
N THR A 248 10.16 13.46 -2.88
CA THR A 248 10.49 12.50 -1.81
C THR A 248 9.29 11.77 -1.23
N ILE A 249 8.07 12.32 -1.38
CA ILE A 249 6.82 11.70 -0.95
C ILE A 249 5.95 11.38 -2.16
N GLY A 250 5.71 12.36 -3.04
CA GLY A 250 4.71 12.22 -4.10
C GLY A 250 5.01 11.11 -5.12
N ILE A 251 6.19 11.18 -5.75
CA ILE A 251 6.64 10.16 -6.72
C ILE A 251 6.68 8.74 -6.11
N PRO A 252 7.32 8.51 -4.95
CA PRO A 252 7.35 7.18 -4.37
C PRO A 252 5.96 6.70 -3.94
N TYR A 253 5.08 7.57 -3.41
CA TYR A 253 3.73 7.15 -3.05
C TYR A 253 2.95 6.63 -4.26
N VAL A 254 2.95 7.35 -5.38
CA VAL A 254 2.31 6.89 -6.62
C VAL A 254 2.88 5.54 -7.06
N SER A 255 4.19 5.40 -7.01
CA SER A 255 4.90 4.17 -7.41
C SER A 255 4.55 3.01 -6.48
N LEU A 256 4.55 3.22 -5.17
CA LEU A 256 4.25 2.21 -4.15
C LEU A 256 2.80 1.76 -4.21
N THR A 257 1.85 2.67 -4.41
CA THR A 257 0.43 2.32 -4.52
C THR A 257 0.20 1.38 -5.70
N PHE A 258 0.94 1.54 -6.80
CA PHE A 258 0.89 0.58 -7.92
C PHE A 258 1.39 -0.82 -7.54
N PHE A 259 2.37 -0.94 -6.66
CA PHE A 259 2.89 -2.23 -6.16
C PHE A 259 2.26 -2.67 -4.82
N ASN A 260 1.12 -2.11 -4.43
CA ASN A 260 0.42 -2.54 -3.23
C ASN A 260 -0.81 -3.36 -3.62
N GLU A 261 -0.70 -4.69 -3.49
CA GLU A 261 -1.76 -5.62 -3.86
C GLU A 261 -3.06 -5.39 -3.08
N GLY A 262 -2.98 -4.86 -1.85
CA GLY A 262 -4.18 -4.54 -1.06
C GLY A 262 -5.12 -3.57 -1.79
N PHE A 263 -4.57 -2.58 -2.51
CA PHE A 263 -5.37 -1.65 -3.32
C PHE A 263 -5.93 -2.30 -4.58
N TRP A 264 -5.19 -3.21 -5.21
CA TRP A 264 -5.68 -3.96 -6.36
C TRP A 264 -6.81 -4.91 -5.99
N GLN A 265 -6.80 -5.51 -4.81
CA GLN A 265 -7.93 -6.31 -4.33
C GLN A 265 -9.24 -5.51 -4.28
N ARG A 266 -9.20 -4.21 -3.94
CA ARG A 266 -10.37 -3.33 -3.98
C ARG A 266 -10.82 -3.03 -5.43
N VAL A 267 -9.88 -2.94 -6.36
CA VAL A 267 -10.21 -2.87 -7.80
C VAL A 267 -10.99 -4.12 -8.24
N TRP A 268 -10.60 -5.31 -7.79
CA TRP A 268 -11.25 -6.58 -8.14
C TRP A 268 -12.61 -6.75 -7.46
N ALA A 269 -12.74 -6.36 -6.19
CA ALA A 269 -13.97 -6.50 -5.43
C ALA A 269 -15.08 -5.52 -5.85
N ALA A 270 -14.72 -4.36 -6.41
CA ALA A 270 -15.72 -3.38 -6.85
C ALA A 270 -16.68 -3.99 -7.88
N GLU A 271 -17.99 -3.88 -7.63
CA GLU A 271 -19.07 -4.42 -8.47
C GLU A 271 -18.90 -4.06 -9.96
N ASN A 272 -18.48 -2.83 -10.25
CA ASN A 272 -18.10 -2.41 -11.59
C ASN A 272 -17.00 -1.34 -11.54
N SER A 273 -16.32 -1.10 -12.68
CA SER A 273 -15.23 -0.15 -12.76
C SER A 273 -15.64 1.29 -12.41
N ARG A 274 -16.89 1.69 -12.69
CA ARG A 274 -17.38 3.04 -12.34
C ARG A 274 -17.44 3.19 -10.82
N ILE A 275 -18.02 2.22 -10.13
CA ILE A 275 -18.11 2.16 -8.68
C ILE A 275 -16.71 2.17 -8.04
N GLY A 276 -15.78 1.36 -8.55
CA GLY A 276 -14.40 1.34 -8.06
C GLY A 276 -13.71 2.69 -8.18
N LYS A 277 -13.84 3.37 -9.34
CA LYS A 277 -13.25 4.70 -9.58
C LYS A 277 -13.89 5.79 -8.72
N THR A 278 -15.22 5.82 -8.64
CA THR A 278 -15.94 6.80 -7.82
C THR A 278 -15.60 6.63 -6.35
N GLY A 279 -15.58 5.39 -5.85
CA GLY A 279 -15.22 5.11 -4.46
C GLY A 279 -13.79 5.51 -4.12
N ALA A 280 -12.83 5.26 -5.04
CA ALA A 280 -11.45 5.69 -4.85
C ALA A 280 -11.28 7.22 -4.82
N TRP A 281 -12.06 7.98 -5.62
CA TRP A 281 -12.05 9.44 -5.56
C TRP A 281 -12.62 9.99 -4.24
N ILE A 282 -13.72 9.40 -3.76
CA ILE A 282 -14.31 9.80 -2.47
C ILE A 282 -13.32 9.48 -1.33
N ALA A 283 -12.74 8.27 -1.32
CA ALA A 283 -11.72 7.88 -0.36
C ALA A 283 -10.48 8.78 -0.42
N CYS A 284 -10.02 9.18 -1.61
CA CYS A 284 -8.94 10.14 -1.79
C CYS A 284 -9.23 11.47 -1.09
N ALA A 285 -10.43 12.04 -1.28
CA ALA A 285 -10.82 13.29 -0.62
C ALA A 285 -10.86 13.14 0.90
N MET A 286 -11.47 12.06 1.40
CA MET A 286 -11.55 11.76 2.83
C MET A 286 -10.16 11.62 3.45
N LEU A 287 -9.28 10.85 2.83
CA LEU A 287 -7.94 10.58 3.32
C LEU A 287 -7.05 11.83 3.27
N THR A 288 -7.20 12.67 2.24
CA THR A 288 -6.51 13.96 2.15
C THR A 288 -6.89 14.85 3.33
N VAL A 289 -8.19 14.98 3.61
CA VAL A 289 -8.68 15.80 4.73
C VAL A 289 -8.21 15.25 6.07
N VAL A 290 -8.33 13.94 6.30
CA VAL A 290 -7.88 13.31 7.56
C VAL A 290 -6.39 13.48 7.76
N THR A 291 -5.58 13.22 6.73
CA THR A 291 -4.12 13.36 6.80
C THR A 291 -3.73 14.80 7.15
N PHE A 292 -4.39 15.77 6.51
CA PHE A 292 -4.17 17.18 6.82
C PHE A 292 -4.55 17.52 8.26
N ILE A 293 -5.71 17.07 8.76
CA ILE A 293 -6.15 17.32 10.15
C ILE A 293 -5.14 16.77 11.16
N LEU A 294 -4.70 15.52 10.98
CA LEU A 294 -3.75 14.87 11.89
C LEU A 294 -2.38 15.56 11.85
N GLY A 295 -1.87 15.87 10.65
CA GLY A 295 -0.59 16.53 10.50
C GLY A 295 -0.59 17.99 10.96
N PHE A 296 -1.69 18.71 10.70
CA PHE A 296 -1.87 20.07 11.17
C PHE A 296 -2.02 20.11 12.69
N GLY A 297 -2.72 19.13 13.28
CA GLY A 297 -2.79 18.96 14.73
C GLY A 297 -1.39 18.83 15.38
N GLY A 298 -0.48 18.07 14.75
CA GLY A 298 0.93 18.02 15.16
C GLY A 298 1.65 19.36 15.00
N THR A 299 1.43 20.06 13.88
CA THR A 299 1.99 21.41 13.65
C THR A 299 1.53 22.42 14.72
N MET A 300 0.26 22.35 15.11
CA MET A 300 -0.33 23.21 16.15
C MET A 300 0.31 22.97 17.54
N ALA A 301 0.71 21.74 17.84
CA ALA A 301 1.41 21.42 19.10
C ALA A 301 2.72 22.22 19.23
N TYR A 302 3.51 22.26 18.15
CA TYR A 302 4.76 23.02 18.11
C TYR A 302 4.52 24.52 18.03
N TRP A 303 3.54 24.97 17.23
CA TRP A 303 3.23 26.39 17.10
C TRP A 303 2.72 27.02 18.41
N SER A 304 1.94 26.30 19.21
CA SER A 304 1.48 26.78 20.52
C SER A 304 2.54 26.74 21.62
N GLY A 305 3.66 26.07 21.38
CA GLY A 305 4.69 25.78 22.38
C GLY A 305 4.30 24.69 23.38
N ARG A 306 3.33 23.83 23.03
CA ARG A 306 3.00 22.60 23.80
C ARG A 306 4.02 21.49 23.53
N ALA A 307 4.65 21.53 22.36
CA ALA A 307 5.82 20.72 22.01
C ALA A 307 7.02 21.63 21.73
N THR A 308 8.21 21.14 22.05
CA THR A 308 9.51 21.80 21.84
C THR A 308 10.37 20.97 20.89
N GLU A 309 11.49 21.51 20.42
CA GLU A 309 12.45 20.77 19.56
C GLU A 309 13.03 19.51 20.24
N GLU A 310 13.03 19.47 21.57
CA GLU A 310 13.45 18.29 22.35
C GLU A 310 12.35 17.21 22.45
N SER A 311 11.11 17.57 22.12
CA SER A 311 9.97 16.66 22.17
C SER A 311 10.07 15.63 21.04
N ASN A 312 9.60 14.40 21.27
CA ASN A 312 9.58 13.39 20.23
C ASN A 312 8.57 13.79 19.13
N PRO A 313 9.02 14.10 17.90
CA PRO A 313 8.14 14.59 16.84
C PRO A 313 7.20 13.50 16.31
N ASN A 314 7.46 12.21 16.55
CA ASN A 314 6.52 11.14 16.21
C ASN A 314 5.24 11.19 17.07
N LEU A 315 5.31 11.82 18.26
CA LEU A 315 4.17 11.99 19.16
C LEU A 315 3.50 13.36 18.99
N ALA A 316 3.85 14.13 17.96
CA ALA A 316 3.38 15.50 17.78
C ALA A 316 1.84 15.64 17.87
N PHE A 317 1.09 14.69 17.31
CA PHE A 317 -0.37 14.72 17.42
C PHE A 317 -0.88 14.51 18.85
N PHE A 318 -0.26 13.61 19.61
CA PHE A 318 -0.57 13.39 21.03
C PHE A 318 -0.23 14.64 21.86
N LEU A 319 0.90 15.28 21.56
CA LEU A 319 1.33 16.52 22.19
C LEU A 319 0.41 17.71 21.88
N GLY A 320 -0.38 17.64 20.80
CA GLY A 320 -1.42 18.63 20.50
C GLY A 320 -2.45 18.79 21.63
N PHE A 321 -2.65 17.73 22.43
CA PHE A 321 -3.56 17.69 23.58
C PHE A 321 -2.85 17.95 24.92
N ALA A 322 -1.55 18.18 24.93
CA ALA A 322 -0.80 18.45 26.16
C ALA A 322 -1.10 19.85 26.70
N ASN A 323 -1.15 19.98 28.03
CA ASN A 323 -1.25 21.27 28.69
C ASN A 323 0.11 21.98 28.66
N LYS A 324 0.10 23.29 28.36
CA LYS A 324 1.33 24.09 28.24
C LYS A 324 2.10 24.25 29.55
N SER A 325 1.40 24.27 30.68
CA SER A 325 2.01 24.49 32.00
C SER A 325 2.73 23.25 32.54
N ASP A 326 2.14 22.07 32.33
CA ASP A 326 2.56 20.83 33.02
C ASP A 326 3.04 19.76 32.02
N GLY A 327 2.91 20.00 30.71
CA GLY A 327 3.24 19.03 29.65
C GLY A 327 2.34 17.79 29.61
N THR A 328 1.35 17.70 30.49
CA THR A 328 0.47 16.53 30.63
C THR A 328 -0.76 16.66 29.72
N ALA A 329 -1.07 15.60 28.98
CA ALA A 329 -2.33 15.49 28.23
C ALA A 329 -3.41 14.84 29.10
N SER A 330 -4.68 15.15 28.84
CA SER A 330 -5.77 14.43 29.49
C SER A 330 -5.67 12.93 29.18
N ALA A 331 -5.71 12.10 30.22
CA ALA A 331 -5.60 10.65 30.05
C ALA A 331 -6.75 10.10 29.18
N ALA A 332 -7.95 10.68 29.30
CA ALA A 332 -9.11 10.22 28.54
C ALA A 332 -8.94 10.40 27.03
N ILE A 333 -8.51 11.59 26.58
CA ILE A 333 -8.28 11.83 25.14
C ILE A 333 -7.09 11.03 24.62
N THR A 334 -6.05 10.85 25.44
CA THR A 334 -4.88 10.06 25.05
C THR A 334 -5.26 8.59 24.85
N ILE A 335 -5.98 7.99 25.81
CA ILE A 335 -6.50 6.61 25.69
C ILE A 335 -7.43 6.51 24.47
N PHE A 336 -8.27 7.52 24.22
CA PHE A 336 -9.14 7.56 23.05
C PHE A 336 -8.34 7.56 21.74
N VAL A 337 -7.29 8.37 21.61
CA VAL A 337 -6.41 8.36 20.42
C VAL A 337 -5.63 7.04 20.30
N ILE A 338 -5.25 6.40 21.41
CA ILE A 338 -4.64 5.07 21.40
C ILE A 338 -5.63 4.02 20.87
N MET A 339 -6.89 4.06 21.29
CA MET A 339 -7.92 3.17 20.75
C MET A 339 -8.13 3.38 19.24
N PHE A 340 -8.04 4.62 18.77
CA PHE A 340 -8.05 4.92 17.33
C PHE A 340 -6.84 4.29 16.63
N ALA A 341 -5.64 4.41 17.20
CA ALA A 341 -4.43 3.78 16.67
C ALA A 341 -4.56 2.25 16.59
N VAL A 342 -5.14 1.63 17.62
CA VAL A 342 -5.43 0.18 17.69
C VAL A 342 -6.35 -0.26 16.56
N ALA A 343 -7.48 0.43 16.37
CA ALA A 343 -8.45 0.09 15.33
C ALA A 343 -7.85 0.24 13.91
N MET A 344 -7.05 1.28 13.67
CA MET A 344 -6.37 1.51 12.40
C MET A 344 -5.23 0.53 12.14
N ASN A 345 -4.52 0.13 13.19
CA ASN A 345 -3.53 -0.91 13.09
C ASN A 345 -4.15 -2.24 12.66
N GLU A 346 -5.29 -2.62 13.25
CA GLU A 346 -6.00 -3.84 12.87
C GLU A 346 -6.44 -3.84 11.40
N ALA A 347 -7.00 -2.71 10.93
CA ALA A 347 -7.44 -2.53 9.53
C ALA A 347 -6.28 -2.65 8.53
N ALA A 348 -5.16 -1.97 8.81
CA ALA A 348 -3.99 -2.00 7.95
C ALA A 348 -3.34 -3.39 7.94
N VAL A 349 -3.19 -4.02 9.11
CA VAL A 349 -2.64 -5.38 9.22
C VAL A 349 -3.49 -6.34 8.40
N ASP A 350 -4.82 -6.31 8.51
CA ASP A 350 -5.73 -7.17 7.75
C ASP A 350 -5.59 -7.02 6.25
N THR A 351 -5.56 -5.79 5.77
CA THR A 351 -5.30 -5.49 4.36
C THR A 351 -3.99 -6.10 3.89
N ILE A 352 -2.92 -5.98 4.69
CA ILE A 352 -1.60 -6.51 4.34
C ILE A 352 -1.59 -8.05 4.39
N GLN A 353 -2.23 -8.68 5.38
CA GLN A 353 -2.31 -10.14 5.48
C GLN A 353 -3.01 -10.75 4.25
N ASN A 354 -4.12 -10.14 3.83
CA ASN A 354 -4.84 -10.56 2.63
C ASN A 354 -3.99 -10.36 1.37
N ALA A 355 -3.32 -9.22 1.24
CA ALA A 355 -2.45 -8.91 0.11
C ALA A 355 -1.25 -9.87 -0.01
N VAL A 356 -0.62 -10.23 1.12
CA VAL A 356 0.47 -11.22 1.18
C VAL A 356 -0.05 -12.59 0.76
N THR A 357 -1.20 -13.00 1.28
CA THR A 357 -1.83 -14.28 0.95
C THR A 357 -2.17 -14.38 -0.53
N ASP A 358 -2.75 -13.33 -1.13
CA ASP A 358 -3.04 -13.25 -2.56
C ASP A 358 -1.76 -13.37 -3.40
N THR A 359 -0.76 -12.54 -3.07
CA THR A 359 0.52 -12.53 -3.81
C THR A 359 1.21 -13.89 -3.78
N ILE A 360 1.22 -14.57 -2.63
CA ILE A 360 1.83 -15.90 -2.50
C ILE A 360 0.98 -16.97 -3.17
N THR A 361 -0.34 -16.89 -3.10
CA THR A 361 -1.22 -17.84 -3.80
C THR A 361 -1.04 -17.73 -5.32
N ASN A 362 -0.80 -16.52 -5.83
CA ASN A 362 -0.50 -16.30 -7.26
C ASN A 362 0.82 -16.98 -7.71
N VAL A 363 1.71 -17.39 -6.79
CA VAL A 363 2.87 -18.24 -7.14
C VAL A 363 2.40 -19.55 -7.80
N GLY A 364 1.22 -20.08 -7.46
CA GLY A 364 0.64 -21.23 -8.18
C GLY A 364 0.50 -20.97 -9.68
N SER A 365 0.11 -19.75 -10.07
CA SER A 365 -0.01 -19.34 -11.48
C SER A 365 1.34 -19.36 -12.20
N VAL A 366 2.45 -19.01 -11.51
CA VAL A 366 3.83 -19.08 -12.02
C VAL A 366 4.18 -20.50 -12.51
N PHE A 367 3.57 -21.52 -11.89
CA PHE A 367 3.71 -22.94 -12.23
C PHE A 367 2.52 -23.54 -13.00
N ASN A 368 1.55 -22.73 -13.44
CA ASN A 368 0.30 -23.17 -14.07
C ASN A 368 -0.50 -24.15 -13.20
N LYS A 369 -0.53 -23.95 -11.89
CA LYS A 369 -1.29 -24.77 -10.95
C LYS A 369 -2.34 -23.91 -10.23
N ASP A 370 -3.57 -24.39 -10.24
CA ASP A 370 -4.63 -23.83 -9.41
C ASP A 370 -4.43 -24.26 -7.96
N VAL A 371 -4.52 -23.30 -7.04
CA VAL A 371 -4.36 -23.56 -5.60
C VAL A 371 -5.75 -23.81 -4.99
N PRO A 372 -6.00 -24.99 -4.40
CA PRO A 372 -7.29 -25.28 -3.79
C PRO A 372 -7.51 -24.42 -2.53
N LEU A 373 -8.77 -24.14 -2.19
CA LEU A 373 -9.14 -23.25 -1.08
C LEU A 373 -8.50 -23.62 0.27
N TRP A 374 -8.39 -24.93 0.57
CA TRP A 374 -7.75 -25.38 1.82
C TRP A 374 -6.27 -25.00 1.87
N ALA A 375 -5.56 -25.01 0.73
CA ALA A 375 -4.17 -24.64 0.64
C ALA A 375 -4.01 -23.12 0.78
N VAL A 376 -4.94 -22.32 0.22
CA VAL A 376 -4.97 -20.86 0.45
C VAL A 376 -5.12 -20.54 1.94
N ARG A 377 -6.05 -21.20 2.64
CA ARG A 377 -6.22 -21.03 4.10
C ARG A 377 -4.97 -21.47 4.89
N ALA A 378 -4.31 -22.54 4.47
CA ALA A 378 -3.06 -22.97 5.08
C ALA A 378 -1.93 -21.96 4.83
N ILE A 379 -1.85 -21.37 3.63
CA ILE A 379 -0.88 -20.31 3.29
C ILE A 379 -1.04 -19.11 4.22
N VAL A 380 -2.28 -18.67 4.51
CA VAL A 380 -2.54 -17.60 5.50
C VAL A 380 -1.82 -17.93 6.81
N VAL A 381 -2.03 -19.11 7.39
CA VAL A 381 -1.43 -19.43 8.69
C VAL A 381 0.10 -19.60 8.58
N VAL A 382 0.57 -20.37 7.59
CA VAL A 382 1.98 -20.74 7.45
C VAL A 382 2.86 -19.53 7.14
N VAL A 383 2.37 -18.56 6.37
CA VAL A 383 3.12 -17.34 6.04
C VAL A 383 3.02 -16.31 7.15
N GLN A 384 1.83 -16.12 7.72
CA GLN A 384 1.62 -15.03 8.67
C GLN A 384 2.30 -15.29 10.02
N VAL A 385 2.40 -16.54 10.48
CA VAL A 385 3.07 -16.87 11.75
C VAL A 385 4.55 -16.41 11.77
N PRO A 386 5.41 -16.79 10.82
CA PRO A 386 6.78 -16.27 10.74
C PRO A 386 6.85 -14.74 10.65
N LEU A 387 5.92 -14.11 9.92
CA LEU A 387 5.89 -12.66 9.77
C LEU A 387 5.59 -11.96 11.11
N ILE A 388 4.62 -12.46 11.87
CA ILE A 388 4.28 -11.94 13.19
C ILE A 388 5.46 -12.11 14.14
N VAL A 389 6.12 -13.28 14.13
CA VAL A 389 7.29 -13.55 14.99
C VAL A 389 8.46 -12.62 14.62
N ALA A 390 8.75 -12.45 13.33
CA ALA A 390 9.81 -11.57 12.86
C ALA A 390 9.51 -10.11 13.25
N ALA A 391 8.27 -9.64 13.07
CA ALA A 391 7.88 -8.29 13.45
C ALA A 391 7.93 -8.08 14.96
N ALA A 392 7.48 -9.06 15.76
CA ALA A 392 7.57 -9.01 17.22
C ALA A 392 9.03 -8.94 17.69
N TYR A 393 9.93 -9.69 17.04
CA TYR A 393 11.37 -9.62 17.31
C TYR A 393 11.96 -8.25 16.93
N CYS A 394 11.60 -7.70 15.76
CA CYS A 394 12.05 -6.38 15.34
C CYS A 394 11.56 -5.27 16.28
N ALA A 395 10.31 -5.34 16.73
CA ALA A 395 9.72 -4.40 17.67
C ALA A 395 10.39 -4.49 19.05
N ALA A 396 10.68 -5.69 19.55
CA ALA A 396 11.36 -5.88 20.83
C ALA A 396 12.81 -5.35 20.84
N ASN A 397 13.51 -5.44 19.71
CA ASN A 397 14.92 -5.03 19.59
C ASN A 397 15.10 -3.61 19.03
N ASN A 398 14.02 -2.83 18.86
CA ASN A 398 14.05 -1.48 18.29
C ASN A 398 14.83 -1.40 16.97
N VAL A 399 14.66 -2.41 16.10
CA VAL A 399 15.36 -2.46 14.82
C VAL A 399 14.92 -1.28 13.97
N ASN A 400 15.88 -0.45 13.52
CA ASN A 400 15.55 0.66 12.64
C ASN A 400 15.23 0.16 11.22
N ILE A 401 13.93 0.08 10.91
CA ILE A 401 13.44 -0.44 9.62
C ILE A 401 13.38 0.66 8.54
N LEU A 402 13.52 1.94 8.92
CA LEU A 402 13.37 3.07 7.99
C LEU A 402 14.32 3.03 6.81
N ASN A 403 15.56 2.61 7.06
CA ASN A 403 16.57 2.56 6.02
C ASN A 403 16.14 1.56 4.92
N ILE A 404 15.41 0.52 5.30
CA ILE A 404 14.88 -0.49 4.37
C ILE A 404 13.67 0.04 3.60
N PHE A 405 12.87 0.94 4.19
CA PHE A 405 11.80 1.63 3.46
C PHE A 405 12.33 2.43 2.28
N LEU A 406 13.46 3.12 2.44
CA LEU A 406 14.06 3.87 1.34
C LEU A 406 14.39 2.95 0.17
N PHE A 407 14.98 1.77 0.45
CA PHE A 407 15.26 0.77 -0.57
C PHE A 407 13.99 0.34 -1.31
N GLY A 408 12.91 0.01 -0.57
CA GLY A 408 11.62 -0.35 -1.16
C GLY A 408 11.02 0.74 -2.04
N ASN A 409 11.05 1.98 -1.57
CA ASN A 409 10.51 3.15 -2.26
C ASN A 409 11.30 3.47 -3.52
N MET A 410 12.63 3.35 -3.47
CA MET A 410 13.51 3.55 -4.62
C MET A 410 13.28 2.49 -5.68
N MET A 411 13.25 1.20 -5.30
CA MET A 411 13.00 0.10 -6.23
C MET A 411 11.61 0.22 -6.88
N ALA A 412 10.58 0.59 -6.12
CA ALA A 412 9.25 0.86 -6.66
C ALA A 412 9.29 1.97 -7.71
N THR A 413 9.98 3.08 -7.42
CA THR A 413 10.10 4.22 -8.34
C THR A 413 10.84 3.84 -9.63
N ILE A 414 11.91 3.05 -9.52
CA ILE A 414 12.68 2.54 -10.67
C ILE A 414 11.81 1.63 -11.55
N MET A 415 11.01 0.75 -10.94
CA MET A 415 10.22 -0.24 -11.67
C MET A 415 8.88 0.29 -12.20
N PHE A 416 8.33 1.35 -11.60
CA PHE A 416 6.98 1.84 -11.89
C PHE A 416 6.80 2.21 -13.36
N VAL A 417 7.64 3.11 -13.90
CA VAL A 417 7.48 3.60 -15.29
C VAL A 417 7.62 2.47 -16.32
N PRO A 418 8.68 1.62 -16.29
CA PRO A 418 8.83 0.54 -17.25
C PRO A 418 7.66 -0.45 -17.23
N ILE A 419 7.16 -0.82 -16.05
CA ILE A 419 6.05 -1.78 -15.93
C ILE A 419 4.71 -1.13 -16.30
N ALA A 420 4.43 0.06 -15.79
CA ALA A 420 3.19 0.79 -16.09
C ALA A 420 3.06 1.16 -17.58
N SER A 421 4.17 1.23 -18.32
CA SER A 421 4.16 1.45 -19.78
C SER A 421 3.29 0.44 -20.53
N GLY A 422 3.13 -0.78 -20.00
CA GLY A 422 2.29 -1.81 -20.58
C GLY A 422 0.79 -1.52 -20.50
N LEU A 423 0.36 -0.52 -19.73
CA LEU A 423 -1.02 -0.05 -19.68
C LEU A 423 -1.40 0.77 -20.92
N PHE A 424 -0.42 1.29 -21.66
CA PHE A 424 -0.66 2.05 -22.89
C PHE A 424 -0.67 1.10 -24.11
N GLU A 425 -1.83 0.96 -24.75
CA GLU A 425 -2.01 0.06 -25.90
C GLU A 425 -1.10 0.40 -27.08
N SER A 426 -0.83 1.69 -27.30
CA SER A 426 0.08 2.17 -28.35
C SER A 426 1.51 1.64 -28.17
N LEU A 427 1.92 1.39 -26.93
CA LEU A 427 3.26 0.89 -26.61
C LEU A 427 3.38 -0.64 -26.70
N HIS A 428 2.28 -1.37 -26.90
CA HIS A 428 2.31 -2.85 -26.94
C HIS A 428 3.19 -3.41 -28.05
N ARG A 429 3.23 -2.72 -29.20
CA ARG A 429 4.03 -3.12 -30.37
C ARG A 429 5.49 -2.68 -30.31
N VAL A 430 5.85 -1.86 -29.33
CA VAL A 430 7.17 -1.21 -29.23
C VAL A 430 7.93 -1.73 -28.03
N VAL A 431 7.26 -1.78 -26.87
CA VAL A 431 7.88 -2.19 -25.62
C VAL A 431 7.87 -3.70 -25.51
N SER A 432 9.03 -4.30 -25.27
CA SER A 432 9.16 -5.74 -25.01
C SER A 432 9.58 -6.02 -23.57
N THR A 433 9.50 -7.30 -23.19
CA THR A 433 10.05 -7.78 -21.91
C THR A 433 11.52 -7.42 -21.75
N PHE A 434 12.30 -7.52 -22.83
CA PHE A 434 13.72 -7.16 -22.82
C PHE A 434 13.90 -5.66 -22.56
N SER A 435 13.15 -4.81 -23.27
CA SER A 435 13.20 -3.36 -23.09
C SER A 435 12.88 -2.95 -21.65
N VAL A 436 11.87 -3.56 -21.03
CA VAL A 436 11.49 -3.29 -19.64
C VAL A 436 12.59 -3.70 -18.67
N MET A 437 13.14 -4.91 -18.80
CA MET A 437 14.21 -5.40 -17.92
C MET A 437 15.47 -4.53 -18.04
N MET A 438 15.87 -4.19 -19.27
CA MET A 438 17.04 -3.35 -19.50
C MET A 438 16.81 -1.91 -19.03
N ALA A 439 15.59 -1.36 -19.18
CA ALA A 439 15.25 -0.05 -18.63
C ALA A 439 15.35 -0.02 -17.11
N ILE A 440 14.86 -1.04 -16.41
CA ILE A 440 14.96 -1.17 -14.95
C ILE A 440 16.45 -1.24 -14.53
N LEU A 441 17.24 -2.09 -15.17
CA LEU A 441 18.66 -2.26 -14.87
C LEU A 441 19.46 -0.99 -15.13
N CYS A 442 19.30 -0.35 -16.29
CA CYS A 442 20.02 0.89 -16.62
C CYS A 442 19.59 2.05 -15.73
N THR A 443 18.33 2.12 -15.33
CA THR A 443 17.84 3.12 -14.37
C THR A 443 18.51 2.93 -13.01
N LEU A 444 18.55 1.69 -12.50
CA LEU A 444 19.24 1.36 -11.25
C LEU A 444 20.73 1.76 -11.32
N ILE A 445 21.43 1.39 -12.40
CA ILE A 445 22.84 1.76 -12.61
C ILE A 445 23.01 3.28 -12.65
N SER A 446 22.09 4.02 -13.25
CA SER A 446 22.18 5.48 -13.36
C SER A 446 21.98 6.17 -12.02
N VAL A 447 21.04 5.69 -11.19
CA VAL A 447 20.86 6.19 -9.82
C VAL A 447 22.10 5.91 -8.97
N LEU A 448 22.71 4.72 -9.11
CA LEU A 448 23.99 4.40 -8.47
C LEU A 448 25.16 5.24 -9.02
N GLY A 449 25.17 5.53 -10.32
CA GLY A 449 26.17 6.41 -10.93
C GLY A 449 26.08 7.84 -10.39
N LEU A 450 24.86 8.37 -10.23
CA LEU A 450 24.64 9.67 -9.59
C LEU A 450 25.10 9.66 -8.12
N SER A 451 24.81 8.57 -7.39
CA SER A 451 25.21 8.46 -6.00
C SER A 451 26.74 8.44 -5.84
N VAL A 452 27.44 7.66 -6.66
CA VAL A 452 28.92 7.66 -6.69
C VAL A 452 29.47 9.03 -7.08
N SER A 453 28.86 9.72 -8.06
CA SER A 453 29.31 11.05 -8.48
C SER A 453 29.18 12.10 -7.38
N LYS A 454 28.20 11.97 -6.47
CA LYS A 454 27.99 12.93 -5.38
C LYS A 454 28.74 12.58 -4.10
N TYR A 455 28.81 11.30 -3.75
CA TYR A 455 29.36 10.83 -2.48
C TYR A 455 30.76 10.20 -2.62
N GLY A 456 31.30 10.12 -3.83
CA GLY A 456 32.66 9.63 -4.13
C GLY A 456 32.79 8.11 -4.14
N THR A 457 32.19 7.41 -3.18
CA THR A 457 32.23 5.93 -3.09
C THR A 457 30.88 5.29 -3.36
N LEU A 458 30.89 4.03 -3.85
CA LEU A 458 29.67 3.25 -4.05
C LEU A 458 28.95 2.94 -2.74
N GLN A 459 29.70 2.70 -1.66
CA GLN A 459 29.13 2.38 -0.36
C GLN A 459 28.38 3.58 0.21
N ASP A 460 29.01 4.76 0.25
CA ASP A 460 28.39 5.96 0.80
C ASP A 460 27.21 6.42 -0.07
N GLY A 461 27.36 6.32 -1.40
CA GLY A 461 26.28 6.60 -2.33
C GLY A 461 25.09 5.63 -2.20
N PHE A 462 25.35 4.33 -2.02
CA PHE A 462 24.28 3.36 -1.77
C PHE A 462 23.57 3.64 -0.45
N ILE A 463 24.32 3.94 0.62
CA ILE A 463 23.73 4.28 1.91
C ILE A 463 22.86 5.53 1.77
N ALA A 464 23.34 6.58 1.12
CA ALA A 464 22.60 7.82 0.96
C ALA A 464 21.29 7.67 0.16
N TYR A 465 21.29 6.90 -0.93
CA TYR A 465 20.13 6.84 -1.85
C TYR A 465 19.25 5.60 -1.69
N PHE A 466 19.75 4.54 -1.08
CA PHE A 466 19.03 3.27 -0.91
C PHE A 466 18.90 2.85 0.55
N TRP A 467 19.70 3.35 1.48
CA TRP A 467 19.72 2.87 2.87
C TRP A 467 19.89 3.99 3.90
N SER A 468 18.95 4.94 3.91
CA SER A 468 18.97 6.13 4.77
C SER A 468 17.58 6.43 5.30
N ALA A 469 17.52 7.06 6.49
CA ALA A 469 16.29 7.58 7.07
C ALA A 469 15.85 8.93 6.44
N TYR A 470 16.77 9.61 5.74
CA TYR A 470 16.53 10.90 5.08
C TYR A 470 16.45 10.72 3.57
N TYR A 471 15.36 11.20 2.98
CA TYR A 471 15.05 11.04 1.57
C TYR A 471 15.64 12.21 0.79
N GLN A 472 16.57 11.91 -0.09
CA GLN A 472 17.12 12.87 -1.06
C GLN A 472 16.20 12.94 -2.28
N TRP A 473 15.93 14.12 -2.81
CA TRP A 473 14.93 14.31 -3.87
C TRP A 473 15.45 13.93 -5.26
N GLU A 474 16.75 14.08 -5.51
CA GLU A 474 17.39 13.87 -6.80
C GLU A 474 17.15 12.47 -7.38
N PRO A 475 17.35 11.35 -6.64
CA PRO A 475 17.16 10.03 -7.21
C PRO A 475 15.69 9.75 -7.54
N PHE A 476 14.72 10.32 -6.81
CA PHE A 476 13.30 10.14 -7.09
C PHE A 476 12.81 10.90 -8.32
N VAL A 477 13.42 12.04 -8.66
CA VAL A 477 13.14 12.75 -9.91
C VAL A 477 13.88 12.09 -11.08
N MET A 478 15.14 11.72 -10.88
CA MET A 478 15.97 11.14 -11.92
C MET A 478 15.42 9.78 -12.39
N ALA A 479 15.07 8.89 -11.46
CA ALA A 479 14.66 7.52 -11.77
C ALA A 479 13.54 7.44 -12.82
N PRO A 480 12.36 8.09 -12.67
CA PRO A 480 11.32 8.02 -13.67
C PRO A 480 11.76 8.66 -15.01
N CYS A 481 12.50 9.77 -14.98
CA CYS A 481 12.97 10.44 -16.19
C CYS A 481 13.91 9.54 -17.02
N VAL A 482 14.93 8.96 -16.39
CA VAL A 482 15.87 8.08 -17.10
C VAL A 482 15.22 6.75 -17.45
N ALA A 483 14.26 6.26 -16.67
CA ALA A 483 13.49 5.07 -17.01
C ALA A 483 12.71 5.25 -18.33
N VAL A 484 12.10 6.42 -18.57
CA VAL A 484 11.47 6.74 -19.86
C VAL A 484 12.49 6.70 -21.01
N LEU A 485 13.64 7.34 -20.81
CA LEU A 485 14.69 7.41 -21.85
C LEU A 485 15.27 6.03 -22.18
N TYR A 486 15.60 5.22 -21.16
CA TYR A 486 16.10 3.88 -21.37
C TYR A 486 15.05 2.94 -21.94
N LEU A 487 13.78 3.08 -21.55
CA LEU A 487 12.69 2.31 -22.14
C LEU A 487 12.57 2.60 -23.64
N ALA A 488 12.62 3.87 -24.03
CA ALA A 488 12.60 4.26 -25.44
C ALA A 488 13.83 3.73 -26.19
N PHE A 489 15.03 3.93 -25.64
CA PHE A 489 16.29 3.48 -26.24
C PHE A 489 16.31 1.96 -26.46
N TRP A 490 16.04 1.16 -25.41
CA TRP A 490 16.07 -0.29 -25.51
C TRP A 490 14.93 -0.86 -26.35
N SER A 491 13.79 -0.17 -26.43
CA SER A 491 12.73 -0.53 -27.37
C SER A 491 13.14 -0.30 -28.82
N CYS A 492 13.85 0.79 -29.12
CA CYS A 492 14.42 1.01 -30.44
C CYS A 492 15.49 -0.03 -30.80
N VAL A 493 16.35 -0.38 -29.85
CA VAL A 493 17.38 -1.42 -30.04
C VAL A 493 16.73 -2.78 -30.30
N ASP A 494 15.77 -3.20 -29.48
CA ASP A 494 15.07 -4.48 -29.65
C ASP A 494 14.32 -4.55 -30.99
N LEU A 495 13.62 -3.48 -31.38
CA LEU A 495 12.99 -3.40 -32.69
C LEU A 495 13.99 -3.46 -33.85
N GLY A 496 15.15 -2.79 -33.71
CA GLY A 496 16.22 -2.83 -34.70
C GLY A 496 16.80 -4.23 -34.87
N VAL A 497 17.14 -4.89 -33.77
CA VAL A 497 17.64 -6.28 -33.77
C VAL A 497 16.62 -7.23 -34.36
N ARG A 498 15.34 -7.12 -33.98
CA ARG A 498 14.27 -7.97 -34.54
C ARG A 498 14.11 -7.78 -36.04
N ARG A 499 14.18 -6.54 -36.54
CA ARG A 499 14.14 -6.26 -37.97
C ARG A 499 15.33 -6.87 -38.71
N LEU A 500 16.54 -6.77 -38.15
CA LEU A 500 17.75 -7.36 -38.73
C LEU A 500 17.69 -8.89 -38.75
N MET A 501 17.23 -9.50 -37.66
CA MET A 501 17.15 -10.95 -37.50
C MET A 501 15.88 -11.58 -38.09
N LYS A 502 14.98 -10.77 -38.68
CA LYS A 502 13.64 -11.17 -39.15
C LYS A 502 12.82 -11.88 -38.08
N TRP A 503 12.97 -11.48 -36.82
CA TRP A 503 12.17 -12.00 -35.72
C TRP A 503 10.81 -11.32 -35.64
N GLU A 504 9.84 -12.03 -35.07
CA GLU A 504 8.51 -11.49 -34.85
C GLU A 504 8.54 -10.20 -34.01
N ALA A 505 7.53 -9.35 -34.23
CA ALA A 505 7.30 -8.15 -33.46
C ALA A 505 7.28 -8.44 -31.94
N PRO A 506 7.69 -7.48 -31.09
CA PRO A 506 7.84 -7.72 -29.67
C PRO A 506 6.55 -8.23 -29.03
N ASN A 507 6.73 -9.12 -28.06
CA ASN A 507 5.71 -9.91 -27.36
C ASN A 507 4.37 -9.17 -27.24
N LEU A 508 3.46 -9.45 -28.17
CA LEU A 508 2.07 -9.04 -28.03
C LEU A 508 1.45 -9.80 -26.85
N PRO A 509 0.43 -9.24 -26.17
CA PRO A 509 -0.17 -9.88 -25.00
C PRO A 509 -0.62 -11.31 -25.28
N LEU A 510 -0.51 -12.22 -24.31
CA LEU A 510 -0.65 -13.67 -24.54
C LEU A 510 -1.92 -14.12 -25.30
N GLU A 511 -3.07 -13.42 -25.16
CA GLU A 511 -4.29 -13.72 -25.93
C GLU A 511 -4.19 -13.40 -27.43
N SER A 512 -3.33 -12.45 -27.81
CA SER A 512 -3.14 -12.06 -29.21
C SER A 512 -2.28 -13.07 -30.00
N ARG A 513 -1.50 -13.93 -29.34
CA ARG A 513 -0.83 -15.07 -29.99
C ARG A 513 -1.82 -16.15 -30.40
N ALA A 514 -2.84 -16.42 -29.59
CA ALA A 514 -3.91 -17.35 -29.96
C ALA A 514 -4.73 -16.86 -31.18
N LYS A 515 -4.97 -15.55 -31.32
CA LYS A 515 -5.59 -14.97 -32.52
C LYS A 515 -4.64 -14.92 -33.73
N ALA A 516 -3.35 -14.67 -33.53
CA ALA A 516 -2.36 -14.65 -34.60
C ALA A 516 -2.10 -16.07 -35.17
N GLU A 517 -2.07 -17.09 -34.32
CA GLU A 517 -1.97 -18.50 -34.73
C GLU A 517 -3.27 -18.99 -35.40
N ALA A 518 -4.45 -18.56 -34.94
CA ALA A 518 -5.72 -18.83 -35.64
C ALA A 518 -5.77 -18.21 -37.05
N THR A 519 -5.16 -17.05 -37.25
CA THR A 519 -5.12 -16.39 -38.58
C THR A 519 -4.11 -17.09 -39.52
N HIS A 520 -3.07 -17.70 -38.96
CA HIS A 520 -2.11 -18.53 -39.72
C HIS A 520 -2.64 -19.94 -40.03
N MET A 521 -3.54 -20.52 -39.22
CA MET A 521 -4.21 -21.80 -39.55
C MET A 521 -5.32 -21.62 -40.60
N VAL A 522 -6.05 -20.49 -40.60
CA VAL A 522 -7.10 -20.22 -41.60
C VAL A 522 -6.52 -20.03 -43.02
N THR A 523 -5.24 -19.67 -43.15
CA THR A 523 -4.57 -19.54 -44.45
C THR A 523 -3.89 -20.82 -44.93
N SER A 524 -3.68 -21.83 -44.07
CA SER A 524 -3.21 -23.17 -44.50
C SER A 524 -4.34 -24.15 -44.78
N ASP A 525 -5.49 -23.99 -44.12
CA ASP A 525 -6.60 -24.96 -44.19
C ASP A 525 -7.73 -24.52 -45.13
N GLY A 526 -7.64 -23.31 -45.69
CA GLY A 526 -8.68 -22.69 -46.53
C GLY A 526 -8.73 -23.14 -47.99
N GLU A 527 -7.69 -23.78 -48.53
CA GLU A 527 -7.66 -24.22 -49.94
C GLU A 527 -8.14 -25.66 -50.16
N GLY A 528 -8.26 -26.47 -49.10
CA GLY A 528 -8.70 -27.88 -49.21
C GLY A 528 -10.21 -28.12 -49.05
N ALA A 529 -10.92 -27.24 -48.31
CA ALA A 529 -12.28 -27.52 -47.87
C ALA A 529 -13.39 -27.00 -48.81
N LEU A 530 -13.07 -26.09 -49.74
CA LEU A 530 -14.06 -25.53 -50.67
C LEU A 530 -14.40 -26.43 -51.87
N ALA A 531 -13.70 -27.55 -52.06
CA ALA A 531 -13.94 -28.48 -53.17
C ALA A 531 -14.95 -29.60 -52.86
N GLN A 532 -15.35 -29.82 -51.59
CA GLN A 532 -16.20 -30.96 -51.20
C GLN A 532 -17.65 -30.62 -50.82
N VAL A 533 -18.01 -29.34 -50.67
CA VAL A 533 -19.37 -28.94 -50.23
C VAL A 533 -20.30 -28.60 -51.41
N ALA A 534 -19.82 -28.65 -52.65
CA ALA A 534 -20.61 -28.33 -53.84
C ALA A 534 -21.42 -29.50 -54.45
N SER A 535 -21.41 -30.70 -53.86
CA SER A 535 -22.13 -31.87 -54.40
C SER A 535 -22.83 -32.69 -53.31
N GLY A 536 -24.13 -32.50 -53.12
CA GLY A 536 -24.91 -33.34 -52.20
C GLY A 536 -26.33 -32.85 -51.97
N ASP A 537 -27.24 -33.30 -52.83
CA ASP A 537 -28.63 -32.88 -52.98
C ASP A 537 -29.56 -33.02 -51.75
N PHE A 538 -30.53 -32.10 -51.73
CA PHE A 538 -31.80 -32.14 -51.02
C PHE A 538 -32.53 -33.50 -51.15
N LYS A 539 -33.16 -33.98 -50.07
CA LYS A 539 -34.55 -34.46 -50.11
C LYS A 539 -35.21 -34.57 -48.72
N THR A 540 -36.46 -34.12 -48.74
CA THR A 540 -37.50 -33.92 -47.72
C THR A 540 -38.02 -35.20 -47.03
N ALA A 541 -38.24 -35.11 -45.71
CA ALA A 541 -39.45 -35.37 -44.89
C ALA A 541 -40.30 -36.66 -45.14
N PRO A 542 -41.17 -37.11 -44.19
CA PRO A 542 -42.11 -36.33 -43.37
C PRO A 542 -41.74 -36.18 -41.90
#